data_AF-A0A2W0C4V8-F1
#
_entry.id   AF-A0A2W0C4V8-F1
#
_cell.length_a   1.000
_cell.length_b   1.000
_cell.length_c   1.000
_cell.angle_alpha   90.00
_cell.angle_beta   90.00
_cell.angle_gamma   90.00
#
_symmetry.space_group_name_H-M   'P 1'
#
loop_
_entity.id
_entity.type
_entity.pdbx_description
1 polymer ?
#
loop_
_entity_poly.entity_id
_entity_poly.type
_entity_poly.pdbx_seq_one_letter_code
_entity_poly.pdbx_strand_id
1 'polypeptide(L)'
;MAFPDPTWARLGFMEPPDFHNSGHNIGVVIIDKMKPHHTIRHLGDRIKYVTVENDLTINCNNIAFQSSGELDEEVGEHGLMTILTLAHKPFFLEGKTHVGLSPAANFIVLDHGAFREGEGERLKYGMDWVLKQPNWNIKIILCTGWHASDNPVLLQKTHKNSTVQALNSAVQRGLMVICSNGNTRLGNIMPPIEYFTVGGFNDRGKAESHLHLPYPDEPFGKNGDGHFRPDILAPRVYLTLPFCESKQREEQVSYYWGTSGAATLVTGIAAYLFSKYPELDTKNLRSKLIENADPIEDYKNNAPRINVGNVIHSLEMQVNLKKANQCVSSVRIAGDDHSIESLNDIERGLALSKLVQQQIVTRQELWKYAEDESDVVRKIAVYALAKPEDEYERRRYWKRLSEESEGGVRGWYAHGLLQNTNESEVSKWIPCSTDSNWAVRWSVSEYLARYVESFPQLEKTHDPDLIQEKASKVLQWLKKSKNLM
;
A
#
# COMPACT_ATOMS: atom_id res chain seq x y z
N MET A 1 11.38 -10.42 -20.91
CA MET A 1 9.97 -10.66 -20.50
C MET A 1 9.06 -10.11 -21.59
N ALA A 2 7.91 -10.74 -21.84
CA ALA A 2 6.88 -10.12 -22.68
C ALA A 2 6.31 -8.90 -21.94
N PHE A 3 5.95 -7.85 -22.68
CA PHE A 3 5.37 -6.65 -22.06
C PHE A 3 4.02 -6.97 -21.37
N PRO A 4 3.70 -6.26 -20.26
CA PRO A 4 2.41 -6.41 -19.60
C PRO A 4 1.24 -6.04 -20.49
N ASP A 5 0.10 -6.69 -20.29
CA ASP A 5 -1.17 -6.26 -20.86
C ASP A 5 -1.55 -4.86 -20.37
N PRO A 6 -2.36 -4.10 -21.14
CA PRO A 6 -2.90 -2.84 -20.69
C PRO A 6 -3.60 -2.97 -19.34
N THR A 7 -3.32 -2.04 -18.44
CA THR A 7 -3.84 -2.08 -17.07
C THR A 7 -5.36 -2.11 -17.01
N TRP A 8 -6.06 -1.44 -17.95
CA TRP A 8 -7.52 -1.50 -18.04
C TRP A 8 -8.02 -2.93 -18.30
N ALA A 9 -7.37 -3.68 -19.19
CA ALA A 9 -7.76 -5.06 -19.50
C ALA A 9 -7.55 -5.97 -18.27
N ARG A 10 -6.45 -5.74 -17.53
CA ARG A 10 -6.14 -6.45 -16.28
C ARG A 10 -7.13 -6.20 -15.15
N LEU A 11 -7.90 -5.12 -15.23
CA LEU A 11 -8.98 -4.78 -14.30
C LEU A 11 -10.35 -5.31 -14.78
N GLY A 12 -10.40 -6.00 -15.93
CA GLY A 12 -11.63 -6.57 -16.48
C GLY A 12 -12.46 -5.60 -17.34
N PHE A 13 -11.89 -4.48 -17.81
CA PHE A 13 -12.54 -3.69 -18.85
C PHE A 13 -12.54 -4.45 -20.18
N MET A 14 -13.68 -4.43 -20.88
CA MET A 14 -13.80 -5.05 -22.22
C MET A 14 -13.13 -4.21 -23.31
N GLU A 15 -13.13 -2.90 -23.15
CA GLU A 15 -12.60 -1.92 -24.10
C GLU A 15 -11.77 -0.87 -23.34
N PRO A 16 -10.78 -0.24 -23.98
CA PRO A 16 -10.00 0.83 -23.35
C PRO A 16 -10.92 2.00 -22.93
N PRO A 17 -10.68 2.59 -21.74
CA PRO A 17 -11.35 3.82 -21.34
C PRO A 17 -11.17 4.92 -22.39
N ASP A 18 -12.26 5.61 -22.73
CA ASP A 18 -12.24 6.72 -23.68
C ASP A 18 -11.41 7.88 -23.13
N PHE A 19 -10.45 8.36 -23.93
CA PHE A 19 -9.48 9.37 -23.51
C PHE A 19 -10.12 10.74 -23.20
N HIS A 20 -11.24 11.07 -23.83
CA HIS A 20 -11.87 12.39 -23.73
C HIS A 20 -13.00 12.43 -22.70
N ASN A 21 -13.61 11.29 -22.39
CA ASN A 21 -14.83 11.20 -21.59
C ASN A 21 -14.65 10.46 -20.26
N SER A 22 -13.68 9.55 -20.14
CA SER A 22 -13.53 8.73 -18.94
C SER A 22 -13.12 9.57 -17.72
N GLY A 23 -13.97 9.59 -16.70
CA GLY A 23 -13.79 10.42 -15.51
C GLY A 23 -14.22 11.88 -15.69
N HIS A 24 -14.86 12.23 -16.81
CA HIS A 24 -15.24 13.61 -17.11
C HIS A 24 -16.05 14.24 -15.97
N ASN A 25 -15.69 15.48 -15.63
CA ASN A 25 -16.30 16.27 -14.56
C ASN A 25 -16.26 15.60 -13.17
N ILE A 26 -15.37 14.63 -12.92
CA ILE A 26 -15.16 14.07 -11.58
C ILE A 26 -13.87 14.63 -10.98
N GLY A 27 -13.97 15.20 -9.78
CA GLY A 27 -12.84 15.67 -9.00
C GLY A 27 -12.24 14.59 -8.11
N VAL A 28 -10.93 14.43 -8.22
CA VAL A 28 -10.11 13.50 -7.42
C VAL A 28 -9.04 14.30 -6.68
N VAL A 29 -9.10 14.29 -5.35
CA VAL A 29 -8.01 14.79 -4.51
C VAL A 29 -7.00 13.67 -4.28
N ILE A 30 -5.72 13.93 -4.47
CA ILE A 30 -4.62 12.98 -4.29
C ILE A 30 -3.71 13.54 -3.21
N ILE A 31 -3.61 12.85 -2.08
CA ILE A 31 -2.74 13.27 -0.97
C ILE A 31 -1.34 12.76 -1.27
N ASP A 32 -0.51 13.59 -1.89
CA ASP A 32 0.83 13.21 -2.33
C ASP A 32 1.69 14.45 -2.68
N LYS A 33 2.96 14.21 -2.98
CA LYS A 33 3.86 15.18 -3.60
C LYS A 33 4.00 14.88 -5.07
N MET A 34 4.14 15.93 -5.89
CA MET A 34 4.27 15.76 -7.33
C MET A 34 5.31 16.71 -7.91
N LYS A 35 6.07 16.23 -8.90
CA LYS A 35 6.94 17.05 -9.74
C LYS A 35 6.25 17.44 -11.06
N PRO A 36 6.48 18.65 -11.59
CA PRO A 36 6.07 19.01 -12.94
C PRO A 36 6.69 18.08 -13.98
N HIS A 37 5.92 17.68 -15.00
CA HIS A 37 6.42 16.82 -16.07
C HIS A 37 5.72 17.09 -17.40
N HIS A 38 6.40 16.84 -18.53
CA HIS A 38 5.83 17.13 -19.84
C HIS A 38 4.67 16.19 -20.21
N THR A 39 4.65 14.96 -19.69
CA THR A 39 3.61 13.94 -19.96
C THR A 39 2.24 14.28 -19.37
N ILE A 40 2.14 15.28 -18.47
CA ILE A 40 0.88 15.73 -17.87
C ILE A 40 0.35 17.05 -18.47
N ARG A 41 1.06 17.64 -19.43
CA ARG A 41 0.70 18.95 -20.02
C ARG A 41 -0.70 19.00 -20.61
N HIS A 42 -1.21 17.87 -21.11
CA HIS A 42 -2.57 17.78 -21.69
C HIS A 42 -3.69 17.88 -20.66
N LEU A 43 -3.37 17.75 -19.36
CA LEU A 43 -4.33 18.00 -18.30
C LEU A 43 -4.64 19.49 -18.17
N GLY A 44 -3.66 20.36 -18.48
CA GLY A 44 -3.83 21.81 -18.43
C GLY A 44 -4.42 22.27 -17.10
N ASP A 45 -5.54 23.01 -17.15
CA ASP A 45 -6.22 23.50 -15.97
C ASP A 45 -6.92 22.44 -15.12
N ARG A 46 -7.08 21.20 -15.63
CA ARG A 46 -7.70 20.09 -14.90
C ARG A 46 -6.79 19.50 -13.84
N ILE A 47 -5.52 19.89 -13.75
CA ILE A 47 -4.64 19.47 -12.66
C ILE A 47 -4.14 20.69 -11.87
N LYS A 48 -4.40 20.67 -10.56
CA LYS A 48 -3.90 21.66 -9.60
C LYS A 48 -2.94 20.99 -8.63
N TYR A 49 -1.92 21.72 -8.23
CA TYR A 49 -1.03 21.34 -7.13
C TYR A 49 -1.22 22.33 -6.00
N VAL A 50 -1.71 21.83 -4.86
CA VAL A 50 -2.03 22.58 -3.67
C VAL A 50 -1.00 22.24 -2.60
N THR A 51 -0.28 23.22 -2.07
CA THR A 51 0.63 23.05 -0.94
C THR A 51 0.06 23.73 0.29
N VAL A 52 0.31 23.13 1.46
CA VAL A 52 0.01 23.74 2.77
C VAL A 52 1.31 23.88 3.53
N GLU A 53 1.71 25.12 3.80
CA GLU A 53 2.93 25.45 4.52
C GLU A 53 2.76 25.26 6.05
N ASN A 54 3.86 25.37 6.79
CA ASN A 54 3.85 25.21 8.25
C ASN A 54 3.03 26.29 8.97
N ASP A 55 2.90 27.48 8.39
CA ASP A 55 2.07 28.58 8.90
C ASP A 55 0.61 28.51 8.40
N LEU A 56 0.23 27.37 7.79
CA LEU A 56 -1.07 27.11 7.16
C LEU A 56 -1.37 27.98 5.94
N THR A 57 -0.37 28.67 5.38
CA THR A 57 -0.49 29.31 4.07
C THR A 57 -0.77 28.25 3.00
N ILE A 58 -1.77 28.51 2.15
CA ILE A 58 -2.14 27.63 1.03
C ILE A 58 -1.70 28.24 -0.28
N ASN A 59 -0.93 27.49 -1.06
CA ASN A 59 -0.60 27.83 -2.43
C ASN A 59 -1.33 26.88 -3.38
N CYS A 60 -1.84 27.40 -4.51
CA CYS A 60 -2.48 26.58 -5.54
C CYS A 60 -1.93 26.97 -6.91
N ASN A 61 -1.36 26.00 -7.62
CA ASN A 61 -0.66 26.22 -8.87
C ASN A 61 -1.12 25.26 -9.97
N ASN A 62 -1.00 25.72 -11.22
CA ASN A 62 -1.18 24.88 -12.41
C ASN A 62 0.12 24.13 -12.73
N ILE A 63 0.32 22.98 -12.09
CA ILE A 63 1.57 22.21 -12.22
C ILE A 63 1.84 21.72 -13.65
N ALA A 64 0.79 21.54 -14.47
CA ALA A 64 0.93 21.14 -15.88
C ALA A 64 1.71 22.15 -16.74
N PHE A 65 1.76 23.43 -16.36
CA PHE A 65 2.45 24.47 -17.12
C PHE A 65 3.81 24.86 -16.52
N GLN A 66 4.19 24.27 -15.40
CA GLN A 66 5.48 24.54 -14.78
C GLN A 66 6.61 23.80 -15.52
N SER A 67 7.78 24.43 -15.58
CA SER A 67 9.00 23.77 -16.03
C SER A 67 9.44 22.71 -15.01
N SER A 68 9.88 21.56 -15.48
CA SER A 68 10.65 20.61 -14.67
C SER A 68 11.97 21.28 -14.29
N GLY A 69 12.04 21.87 -13.10
CA GLY A 69 13.26 22.50 -12.57
C GLY A 69 14.30 21.47 -12.11
N GLU A 70 15.42 21.96 -11.59
CA GLU A 70 16.47 21.17 -10.90
C GLU A 70 16.01 20.71 -9.50
N LEU A 71 14.82 20.14 -9.40
CA LEU A 71 14.39 19.49 -8.15
C LEU A 71 15.15 18.16 -8.00
N ASP A 72 15.44 17.79 -6.75
CA ASP A 72 16.00 16.49 -6.40
C ASP A 72 15.26 15.36 -7.13
N GLU A 73 16.00 14.49 -7.81
CA GLU A 73 15.53 13.71 -8.96
C GLU A 73 14.32 12.81 -8.65
N GLU A 74 14.19 12.35 -7.39
CA GLU A 74 13.20 11.37 -6.94
C GLU A 74 11.99 12.01 -6.21
N VAL A 75 12.09 13.28 -5.77
CA VAL A 75 11.01 13.92 -5.00
C VAL A 75 9.79 14.17 -5.88
N GLY A 76 8.64 13.65 -5.47
CA GLY A 76 7.37 13.82 -6.18
C GLY A 76 7.17 12.92 -7.40
N GLU A 77 8.07 11.95 -7.64
CA GLU A 77 7.88 10.93 -8.67
C GLU A 77 6.69 10.01 -8.37
N HIS A 78 6.48 9.68 -7.09
CA HIS A 78 5.35 8.86 -6.65
C HIS A 78 3.99 9.47 -7.03
N GLY A 79 3.76 10.76 -6.74
CA GLY A 79 2.54 11.46 -7.17
C GLY A 79 2.44 11.64 -8.69
N LEU A 80 3.58 11.79 -9.39
CA LEU A 80 3.58 11.82 -10.86
C LEU A 80 3.11 10.47 -11.45
N MET A 81 3.65 9.35 -10.97
CA MET A 81 3.23 8.01 -11.40
C MET A 81 1.75 7.74 -11.08
N THR A 82 1.26 8.23 -9.94
CA THR A 82 -0.15 8.20 -9.56
C THR A 82 -1.03 8.91 -10.61
N ILE A 83 -0.68 10.15 -10.98
CA ILE A 83 -1.40 10.90 -12.02
C ILE A 83 -1.32 10.20 -13.37
N LEU A 84 -0.17 9.67 -13.75
CA LEU A 84 -0.02 9.00 -15.04
C LEU A 84 -0.88 7.74 -15.11
N THR A 85 -0.96 6.97 -14.03
CA THR A 85 -1.85 5.80 -13.95
C THR A 85 -3.31 6.18 -14.18
N LEU A 86 -3.72 7.35 -13.69
CA LEU A 86 -5.07 7.86 -13.87
C LEU A 86 -5.29 8.46 -15.27
N ALA A 87 -4.31 9.16 -15.84
CA ALA A 87 -4.63 10.13 -16.89
C ALA A 87 -3.58 10.30 -18.01
N HIS A 88 -2.67 9.36 -18.20
CA HIS A 88 -1.74 9.43 -19.33
C HIS A 88 -2.44 9.35 -20.70
N LYS A 89 -1.85 9.97 -21.73
CA LYS A 89 -2.32 9.86 -23.13
C LYS A 89 -2.22 8.43 -23.66
N PRO A 90 -3.05 8.02 -24.63
CA PRO A 90 -2.89 6.72 -25.28
C PRO A 90 -1.50 6.57 -25.88
N PHE A 91 -0.89 5.41 -25.69
CA PHE A 91 0.33 5.00 -26.38
C PHE A 91 0.25 3.52 -26.75
N PHE A 92 1.06 3.12 -27.73
CA PHE A 92 1.04 1.78 -28.29
C PHE A 92 2.27 1.00 -27.84
N LEU A 93 2.04 -0.22 -27.35
CA LEU A 93 3.09 -1.13 -26.91
C LEU A 93 2.70 -2.55 -27.33
N GLU A 94 3.55 -3.23 -28.10
CA GLU A 94 3.34 -4.62 -28.54
C GLU A 94 1.94 -4.92 -29.11
N GLY A 95 1.43 -4.09 -30.02
CA GLY A 95 0.13 -4.34 -30.62
C GLY A 95 -1.07 -3.82 -29.81
N LYS A 96 -0.85 -3.29 -28.60
CA LYS A 96 -1.91 -2.96 -27.64
C LYS A 96 -1.88 -1.49 -27.25
N THR A 97 -3.08 -0.94 -27.03
CA THR A 97 -3.26 0.45 -26.60
C THR A 97 -3.31 0.54 -25.08
N HIS A 98 -2.37 1.29 -24.51
CA HIS A 98 -2.35 1.66 -23.11
C HIS A 98 -2.92 3.07 -22.97
N VAL A 99 -3.85 3.28 -22.03
CA VAL A 99 -4.45 4.59 -21.71
C VAL A 99 -4.74 4.66 -20.22
N GLY A 100 -4.67 5.87 -19.64
CA GLY A 100 -5.09 6.10 -18.26
C GLY A 100 -6.56 5.76 -18.05
N LEU A 101 -6.94 5.45 -16.80
CA LEU A 101 -8.31 5.00 -16.47
C LEU A 101 -9.36 6.12 -16.44
N SER A 102 -8.97 7.35 -16.10
CA SER A 102 -9.83 8.53 -16.02
C SER A 102 -9.15 9.80 -16.55
N PRO A 103 -8.70 9.80 -17.82
CA PRO A 103 -7.94 10.91 -18.42
C PRO A 103 -8.68 12.24 -18.53
N ALA A 104 -10.01 12.24 -18.39
CA ALA A 104 -10.85 13.44 -18.45
C ALA A 104 -11.22 14.03 -17.07
N ALA A 105 -10.78 13.41 -15.98
CA ALA A 105 -11.04 13.89 -14.62
C ALA A 105 -10.30 15.20 -14.26
N ASN A 106 -10.75 15.82 -13.17
CA ASN A 106 -10.09 16.94 -12.50
C ASN A 106 -9.26 16.39 -11.34
N PHE A 107 -7.98 16.75 -11.26
CA PHE A 107 -7.03 16.27 -10.28
C PHE A 107 -6.53 17.41 -9.39
N ILE A 108 -6.54 17.18 -8.09
CA ILE A 108 -6.02 18.10 -7.09
C ILE A 108 -4.99 17.32 -6.30
N VAL A 109 -3.71 17.55 -6.56
CA VAL A 109 -2.64 16.98 -5.74
C VAL A 109 -2.45 17.89 -4.54
N LEU A 110 -2.67 17.38 -3.33
CA LEU A 110 -2.56 18.10 -2.07
C LEU A 110 -1.30 17.63 -1.31
N ASP A 111 -0.28 18.48 -1.31
CA ASP A 111 0.92 18.31 -0.47
C ASP A 111 0.75 19.09 0.84
N HIS A 112 0.50 18.35 1.92
CA HIS A 112 0.39 18.90 3.27
C HIS A 112 1.66 18.67 4.09
N GLY A 113 2.77 18.26 3.48
CA GLY A 113 3.98 17.89 4.21
C GLY A 113 3.76 16.69 5.12
N ALA A 114 3.27 15.57 4.56
CA ALA A 114 3.12 14.30 5.25
C ALA A 114 4.41 13.87 5.97
N PHE A 115 4.26 13.07 7.04
CA PHE A 115 5.36 12.53 7.86
C PHE A 115 6.18 13.59 8.61
N ARG A 116 5.60 14.77 8.82
CA ARG A 116 6.20 15.86 9.62
C ARG A 116 5.24 16.25 10.73
N GLU A 117 5.78 16.81 11.81
CA GLU A 117 4.97 17.37 12.90
C GLU A 117 3.89 18.32 12.35
N GLY A 118 2.68 18.25 12.90
CA GLY A 118 1.53 19.04 12.44
C GLY A 118 0.90 18.60 11.11
N GLU A 119 1.27 17.45 10.55
CA GLU A 119 0.75 17.02 9.24
C GLU A 119 -0.78 16.90 9.21
N GLY A 120 -1.41 16.43 10.28
CA GLY A 120 -2.86 16.25 10.34
C GLY A 120 -3.61 17.58 10.35
N GLU A 121 -3.05 18.61 10.99
CA GLU A 121 -3.61 19.96 10.98
C GLU A 121 -3.52 20.57 9.58
N ARG A 122 -2.34 20.47 8.93
CA ARG A 122 -2.15 20.92 7.55
C ARG A 122 -3.07 20.19 6.57
N LEU A 123 -3.20 18.87 6.72
CA LEU A 123 -4.09 18.06 5.88
C LEU A 123 -5.54 18.52 6.04
N LYS A 124 -5.99 18.70 7.29
CA LYS A 124 -7.34 19.18 7.58
C LYS A 124 -7.58 20.54 6.94
N TYR A 125 -6.66 21.48 7.14
CA TYR A 125 -6.79 22.85 6.64
C TYR A 125 -6.79 22.90 5.11
N GLY A 126 -5.88 22.17 4.47
CA GLY A 126 -5.82 22.03 3.02
C GLY A 126 -7.08 21.38 2.44
N MET A 127 -7.54 20.27 3.03
CA MET A 127 -8.76 19.60 2.60
C MET A 127 -10.00 20.49 2.74
N ASP A 128 -10.15 21.19 3.87
CA ASP A 128 -11.27 22.12 4.08
C ASP A 128 -11.25 23.27 3.06
N TRP A 129 -10.08 23.71 2.61
CA TRP A 129 -9.94 24.70 1.53
C TRP A 129 -10.26 24.13 0.15
N VAL A 130 -9.75 22.93 -0.18
CA VAL A 130 -10.03 22.23 -1.45
C VAL A 130 -11.52 21.98 -1.63
N LEU A 131 -12.20 21.53 -0.57
CA LEU A 131 -13.64 21.24 -0.60
C LEU A 131 -14.53 22.48 -0.69
N LYS A 132 -13.98 23.69 -0.56
CA LYS A 132 -14.72 24.95 -0.80
C LYS A 132 -14.66 25.40 -2.25
N GLN A 133 -13.84 24.76 -3.09
CA GLN A 133 -13.69 25.17 -4.50
C GLN A 133 -14.89 24.67 -5.32
N PRO A 134 -15.72 25.55 -5.89
CA PRO A 134 -17.02 25.18 -6.44
C PRO A 134 -16.94 24.38 -7.74
N ASN A 135 -15.87 24.54 -8.53
CA ASN A 135 -15.79 24.04 -9.90
C ASN A 135 -15.04 22.71 -10.04
N TRP A 136 -14.64 22.09 -8.94
CA TRP A 136 -13.82 20.88 -9.00
C TRP A 136 -14.62 19.58 -8.89
N ASN A 137 -15.89 19.64 -8.49
CA ASN A 137 -16.80 18.49 -8.34
C ASN A 137 -16.13 17.29 -7.64
N ILE A 138 -15.52 17.54 -6.47
CA ILE A 138 -14.77 16.52 -5.73
C ILE A 138 -15.71 15.41 -5.27
N LYS A 139 -15.44 14.19 -5.72
CA LYS A 139 -16.13 12.97 -5.25
C LYS A 139 -15.21 11.97 -4.57
N ILE A 140 -13.91 12.00 -4.88
CA ILE A 140 -12.95 10.98 -4.45
C ILE A 140 -11.75 11.64 -3.78
N ILE A 141 -11.25 11.01 -2.73
CA ILE A 141 -9.95 11.29 -2.11
C ILE A 141 -9.11 10.02 -2.19
N LEU A 142 -7.97 10.09 -2.86
CA LEU A 142 -6.95 9.04 -2.88
C LEU A 142 -5.91 9.33 -1.80
N CYS A 143 -5.81 8.44 -0.82
CA CYS A 143 -4.84 8.50 0.27
C CYS A 143 -3.84 7.35 0.15
N THR A 144 -2.64 7.63 -0.36
CA THR A 144 -1.57 6.64 -0.56
C THR A 144 -0.69 6.44 0.69
N GLY A 145 -0.85 7.26 1.73
CA GLY A 145 -0.13 7.18 3.00
C GLY A 145 -0.96 7.67 4.19
N TRP A 146 -1.83 6.80 4.72
CA TRP A 146 -2.82 7.17 5.74
C TRP A 146 -2.31 7.19 7.19
N HIS A 147 -1.10 6.69 7.46
CA HIS A 147 -0.57 6.48 8.81
C HIS A 147 0.73 7.26 9.08
N ALA A 148 0.82 8.49 8.58
CA ALA A 148 2.09 9.22 8.44
C ALA A 148 2.86 9.52 9.74
N SER A 149 2.27 9.34 10.93
CA SER A 149 2.95 9.54 12.22
C SER A 149 2.64 8.47 13.26
N ASP A 150 1.94 7.41 12.86
CA ASP A 150 1.60 6.32 13.78
C ASP A 150 2.77 5.35 13.93
N ASN A 151 2.88 4.74 15.11
CA ASN A 151 3.71 3.55 15.24
C ASN A 151 3.06 2.42 14.44
N PRO A 152 3.73 1.84 13.42
CA PRO A 152 3.11 0.88 12.53
C PRO A 152 2.79 -0.46 13.21
N VAL A 153 3.37 -0.76 14.37
CA VAL A 153 3.23 -2.04 15.07
C VAL A 153 2.31 -1.97 16.28
N LEU A 154 2.40 -0.88 17.04
CA LEU A 154 1.55 -0.70 18.21
C LEU A 154 0.12 -0.43 17.74
N LEU A 155 -0.77 -1.36 18.07
CA LEU A 155 -2.16 -1.32 17.65
C LEU A 155 -2.88 -0.17 18.37
N GLN A 156 -3.65 0.59 17.61
CA GLN A 156 -4.50 1.65 18.13
C GLN A 156 -5.82 1.70 17.36
N LYS A 157 -6.84 2.25 18.00
CA LYS A 157 -8.11 2.58 17.33
C LYS A 157 -7.87 3.60 16.24
N THR A 158 -8.50 3.41 15.08
CA THR A 158 -8.21 4.26 13.91
C THR A 158 -8.65 5.70 14.09
N HIS A 159 -9.67 5.98 14.91
CA HIS A 159 -10.10 7.37 15.19
C HIS A 159 -9.03 8.23 15.89
N LYS A 160 -7.99 7.62 16.47
CA LYS A 160 -6.85 8.35 17.07
C LYS A 160 -5.86 8.85 16.03
N ASN A 161 -5.88 8.29 14.82
CA ASN A 161 -4.98 8.67 13.73
C ASN A 161 -5.31 10.08 13.23
N SER A 162 -4.28 10.91 13.06
CA SER A 162 -4.36 12.30 12.62
C SER A 162 -4.97 12.46 11.23
N THR A 163 -4.58 11.62 10.27
CA THR A 163 -5.16 11.58 8.91
C THR A 163 -6.65 11.26 8.96
N VAL A 164 -7.05 10.29 9.81
CA VAL A 164 -8.47 9.91 9.99
C VAL A 164 -9.29 11.07 10.52
N GLN A 165 -8.76 11.79 11.51
CA GLN A 165 -9.41 12.99 12.05
C GLN A 165 -9.47 14.11 11.00
N ALA A 166 -8.40 14.32 10.24
CA ALA A 166 -8.31 15.35 9.22
C ALA A 166 -9.31 15.16 8.07
N LEU A 167 -9.54 13.92 7.65
CA LEU A 167 -10.45 13.58 6.55
C LEU A 167 -11.89 13.32 7.00
N ASN A 168 -12.19 13.34 8.30
CA ASN A 168 -13.53 13.06 8.80
C ASN A 168 -14.60 13.99 8.19
N SER A 169 -14.31 15.28 8.00
CA SER A 169 -15.25 16.21 7.36
C SER A 169 -15.60 15.81 5.92
N ALA A 170 -14.65 15.27 5.18
CA ALA A 170 -14.87 14.77 3.82
C ALA A 170 -15.72 13.49 3.82
N VAL A 171 -15.43 12.56 4.73
CA VAL A 171 -16.23 11.33 4.90
C VAL A 171 -17.68 11.66 5.24
N GLN A 172 -17.92 12.59 6.18
CA GLN A 172 -19.28 13.00 6.57
C GLN A 172 -20.05 13.69 5.43
N ARG A 173 -19.35 14.28 4.46
CA ARG A 173 -19.95 14.84 3.23
C ARG A 173 -20.25 13.78 2.16
N GLY A 174 -19.95 12.51 2.42
CA GLY A 174 -20.20 11.40 1.51
C GLY A 174 -19.14 11.20 0.44
N LEU A 175 -17.97 11.84 0.54
CA LEU A 175 -16.86 11.61 -0.39
C LEU A 175 -16.29 10.20 -0.21
N MET A 176 -15.92 9.57 -1.33
CA MET A 176 -15.27 8.27 -1.31
C MET A 176 -13.78 8.43 -1.02
N VAL A 177 -13.35 8.06 0.18
CA VAL A 177 -11.92 7.95 0.50
C VAL A 177 -11.45 6.56 0.09
N ILE A 178 -10.50 6.49 -0.85
CA ILE A 178 -9.84 5.27 -1.30
C ILE A 178 -8.41 5.31 -0.79
N CYS A 179 -7.95 4.25 -0.12
CA CYS A 179 -6.61 4.23 0.44
C CYS A 179 -5.82 2.96 0.12
N SER A 180 -4.50 3.11 0.06
CA SER A 180 -3.58 1.99 0.00
C SER A 180 -3.61 1.22 1.33
N ASN A 181 -3.58 -0.11 1.24
CA ASN A 181 -3.60 -0.97 2.42
C ASN A 181 -2.24 -1.02 3.15
N GLY A 182 -1.14 -0.80 2.43
CA GLY A 182 0.23 -0.96 2.92
C GLY A 182 1.01 -1.97 2.08
N ASN A 183 2.34 -1.94 2.17
CA ASN A 183 3.22 -2.75 1.31
C ASN A 183 3.91 -3.92 2.03
N THR A 184 3.75 -4.04 3.34
CA THR A 184 4.45 -5.06 4.13
C THR A 184 3.62 -5.52 5.32
N ARG A 185 3.82 -6.78 5.72
CA ARG A 185 3.20 -7.37 6.91
C ARG A 185 3.82 -6.95 8.24
N LEU A 186 4.91 -6.17 8.24
CA LEU A 186 5.57 -5.70 9.46
C LEU A 186 4.60 -4.94 10.39
N GLY A 187 3.66 -4.19 9.83
CA GLY A 187 2.70 -3.42 10.58
C GLY A 187 1.50 -4.23 11.10
N ASN A 188 0.88 -3.73 12.15
CA ASN A 188 -0.43 -4.16 12.64
C ASN A 188 -1.53 -3.13 12.36
N ILE A 189 -1.17 -1.89 12.05
CA ILE A 189 -2.15 -0.86 11.75
C ILE A 189 -2.73 -1.08 10.35
N MET A 190 -4.04 -0.99 10.23
CA MET A 190 -4.80 -1.14 9.00
C MET A 190 -5.86 -0.02 8.91
N PRO A 191 -6.28 0.39 7.69
CA PRO A 191 -7.17 1.54 7.54
C PRO A 191 -8.52 1.46 8.26
N PRO A 192 -9.20 2.61 8.52
CA PRO A 192 -10.55 2.66 9.09
C PRO A 192 -11.62 2.09 8.15
N ILE A 193 -12.82 1.77 8.67
CA ILE A 193 -13.95 1.22 7.88
C ILE A 193 -14.60 2.24 6.96
N GLU A 194 -14.48 3.51 7.33
CA GLU A 194 -14.88 4.66 6.56
C GLU A 194 -14.12 4.75 5.24
N TYR A 195 -12.93 4.16 5.11
CA TYR A 195 -12.13 4.19 3.89
C TYR A 195 -12.32 2.91 3.07
N PHE A 196 -12.34 3.05 1.75
CA PHE A 196 -12.32 1.93 0.82
C PHE A 196 -10.88 1.50 0.56
N THR A 197 -10.48 0.42 1.21
CA THR A 197 -9.08 0.00 1.31
C THR A 197 -8.72 -0.98 0.23
N VAL A 198 -7.62 -0.70 -0.47
CA VAL A 198 -7.18 -1.47 -1.63
C VAL A 198 -5.84 -2.13 -1.34
N GLY A 199 -5.85 -3.46 -1.36
CA GLY A 199 -4.65 -4.29 -1.35
C GLY A 199 -4.20 -4.68 -2.75
N GLY A 200 -3.14 -5.47 -2.81
CA GLY A 200 -2.52 -5.88 -4.06
C GLY A 200 -2.50 -7.38 -4.30
N PHE A 201 -2.62 -7.80 -5.56
CA PHE A 201 -2.31 -9.16 -6.02
C PHE A 201 -1.22 -9.16 -7.11
N ASN A 202 -0.60 -10.33 -7.32
CA ASN A 202 0.38 -10.52 -8.40
C ASN A 202 -0.34 -11.13 -9.62
N ASP A 203 -0.48 -10.36 -10.69
CA ASP A 203 -1.06 -10.82 -11.95
C ASP A 203 -0.03 -11.08 -13.05
N ARG A 204 1.27 -10.91 -12.73
CA ARG A 204 2.37 -11.07 -13.68
C ARG A 204 2.24 -10.19 -14.92
N GLY A 205 1.53 -9.08 -14.80
CA GLY A 205 1.22 -8.20 -15.92
C GLY A 205 0.23 -8.79 -16.92
N LYS A 206 -0.61 -9.77 -16.54
CA LYS A 206 -1.54 -10.46 -17.44
C LYS A 206 -3.00 -10.27 -17.04
N ALA A 207 -3.87 -10.08 -18.03
CA ALA A 207 -5.31 -9.92 -17.81
C ALA A 207 -6.02 -11.24 -17.49
N GLU A 208 -5.43 -12.37 -17.89
CA GLU A 208 -5.98 -13.70 -17.68
C GLU A 208 -6.03 -14.07 -16.19
N SER A 209 -7.23 -14.21 -15.65
CA SER A 209 -7.49 -14.34 -14.23
C SER A 209 -6.89 -15.60 -13.58
N HIS A 210 -6.67 -16.67 -14.36
CA HIS A 210 -6.05 -17.91 -13.87
C HIS A 210 -4.53 -17.75 -13.62
N LEU A 211 -3.91 -16.68 -14.11
CA LEU A 211 -2.49 -16.35 -13.86
C LEU A 211 -2.31 -15.48 -12.61
N HIS A 212 -3.41 -14.98 -12.03
CA HIS A 212 -3.39 -14.11 -10.86
C HIS A 212 -3.17 -14.93 -9.60
N LEU A 213 -2.23 -14.47 -8.77
CA LEU A 213 -1.83 -15.11 -7.53
C LEU A 213 -1.88 -14.14 -6.35
N PRO A 214 -2.05 -14.66 -5.12
CA PRO A 214 -1.76 -13.92 -3.91
C PRO A 214 -0.41 -13.20 -3.96
N TYR A 215 -0.38 -11.94 -3.53
CA TYR A 215 0.91 -11.28 -3.31
C TYR A 215 1.46 -11.70 -1.93
N PRO A 216 2.67 -12.29 -1.84
CA PRO A 216 3.12 -12.97 -0.61
C PRO A 216 3.19 -12.07 0.64
N ASP A 217 3.61 -10.81 0.48
CA ASP A 217 3.75 -9.86 1.59
C ASP A 217 2.60 -8.84 1.66
N GLU A 218 1.43 -9.20 1.14
CA GLU A 218 0.23 -8.36 1.27
C GLU A 218 -0.23 -8.34 2.74
N PRO A 219 -0.29 -7.16 3.38
CA PRO A 219 -0.86 -7.04 4.71
C PRO A 219 -2.36 -7.35 4.68
N PHE A 220 -2.86 -8.14 5.63
CA PHE A 220 -4.30 -8.29 5.84
C PHE A 220 -4.57 -8.65 7.29
N GLY A 221 -5.81 -8.45 7.73
CA GLY A 221 -6.24 -8.76 9.08
C GLY A 221 -7.21 -7.72 9.60
N LYS A 222 -7.49 -7.78 10.90
CA LYS A 222 -8.36 -6.78 11.55
C LYS A 222 -7.55 -5.55 11.94
N ASN A 223 -8.12 -4.37 11.74
CA ASN A 223 -7.59 -3.12 12.30
C ASN A 223 -7.86 -3.02 13.81
N GLY A 224 -7.41 -1.94 14.46
CA GLY A 224 -7.61 -1.71 15.89
C GLY A 224 -9.07 -1.49 16.33
N ASP A 225 -10.00 -1.37 15.39
CA ASP A 225 -11.45 -1.34 15.65
C ASP A 225 -12.11 -2.70 15.39
N GLY A 226 -11.34 -3.70 14.93
CA GLY A 226 -11.81 -5.06 14.67
C GLY A 226 -12.33 -5.34 13.26
N HIS A 227 -12.17 -4.40 12.32
CA HIS A 227 -12.63 -4.56 10.94
C HIS A 227 -11.55 -5.17 10.05
N PHE A 228 -11.92 -6.16 9.24
CA PHE A 228 -10.99 -6.78 8.30
C PHE A 228 -10.59 -5.84 7.16
N ARG A 229 -9.32 -5.87 6.77
CA ARG A 229 -8.72 -5.12 5.67
C ARG A 229 -7.78 -6.03 4.86
N PRO A 230 -7.61 -5.79 3.55
CA PRO A 230 -8.25 -4.76 2.71
C PRO A 230 -9.72 -5.09 2.37
N ASP A 231 -10.43 -4.17 1.72
CA ASP A 231 -11.79 -4.40 1.21
C ASP A 231 -11.79 -5.09 -0.15
N ILE A 232 -10.79 -4.80 -0.99
CA ILE A 232 -10.65 -5.32 -2.36
C ILE A 232 -9.17 -5.38 -2.77
N LEU A 233 -8.84 -6.19 -3.78
CA LEU A 233 -7.51 -6.31 -4.36
C LEU A 233 -7.49 -5.80 -5.80
N ALA A 234 -6.39 -5.14 -6.17
CA ALA A 234 -6.09 -4.73 -7.55
C ALA A 234 -4.64 -5.10 -7.94
N PRO A 235 -4.28 -5.10 -9.23
CA PRO A 235 -2.91 -5.38 -9.66
C PRO A 235 -1.88 -4.51 -8.93
N ARG A 236 -0.86 -5.15 -8.35
CA ARG A 236 0.17 -4.47 -7.52
C ARG A 236 1.46 -4.15 -8.25
N VAL A 237 1.72 -4.85 -9.34
CA VAL A 237 3.03 -4.88 -9.99
C VAL A 237 2.86 -4.62 -11.49
N TYR A 238 3.94 -4.19 -12.16
CA TYR A 238 3.94 -3.99 -13.61
C TYR A 238 2.88 -3.00 -14.12
N LEU A 239 2.58 -1.93 -13.38
CA LEU A 239 1.61 -0.93 -13.84
C LEU A 239 2.28 -0.02 -14.87
N THR A 240 2.07 -0.32 -16.15
CA THR A 240 2.78 0.32 -17.26
C THR A 240 2.37 1.79 -17.43
N LEU A 241 3.36 2.68 -17.49
CA LEU A 241 3.20 4.12 -17.70
C LEU A 241 4.13 4.61 -18.83
N PRO A 242 3.84 5.76 -19.46
CA PRO A 242 4.86 6.44 -20.25
C PRO A 242 6.09 6.73 -19.39
N PHE A 243 7.28 6.66 -20.00
CA PHE A 243 8.53 6.94 -19.32
C PHE A 243 8.49 8.28 -18.57
N CYS A 244 8.79 8.26 -17.27
CA CYS A 244 8.64 9.41 -16.38
C CYS A 244 9.71 9.52 -15.29
N GLU A 245 10.61 8.53 -15.19
CA GLU A 245 11.76 8.60 -14.29
C GLU A 245 12.75 9.68 -14.75
N SER A 246 13.45 10.28 -13.79
CA SER A 246 14.52 11.26 -14.03
C SER A 246 15.73 10.64 -14.76
N LYS A 247 16.09 9.41 -14.41
CA LYS A 247 17.24 8.71 -14.96
C LYS A 247 16.84 7.97 -16.23
N GLN A 248 17.38 8.40 -17.38
CA GLN A 248 17.21 7.68 -18.64
C GLN A 248 17.61 6.21 -18.47
N ARG A 249 16.69 5.33 -18.87
CA ARG A 249 16.91 3.88 -18.97
C ARG A 249 16.69 3.46 -20.42
N GLU A 250 17.19 2.29 -20.78
CA GLU A 250 16.89 1.66 -22.08
C GLU A 250 15.40 1.29 -22.20
N GLU A 251 14.66 1.28 -21.09
CA GLU A 251 13.24 0.95 -21.01
C GLU A 251 12.38 2.01 -21.72
N GLN A 252 11.41 1.56 -22.54
CA GLN A 252 10.49 2.45 -23.27
C GLN A 252 9.37 3.01 -22.39
N VAL A 253 9.19 2.45 -21.19
CA VAL A 253 8.06 2.68 -20.29
C VAL A 253 8.53 2.64 -18.84
N SER A 254 7.80 3.31 -17.96
CA SER A 254 7.95 3.17 -16.51
C SER A 254 7.00 2.11 -15.97
N TYR A 255 7.30 1.60 -14.79
CA TYR A 255 6.38 0.73 -14.05
C TYR A 255 6.11 1.31 -12.67
N TYR A 256 4.84 1.45 -12.33
CA TYR A 256 4.39 1.78 -10.98
C TYR A 256 4.05 0.50 -10.20
N TRP A 257 4.26 0.52 -8.89
CA TRP A 257 4.17 -0.67 -8.04
C TRP A 257 3.57 -0.34 -6.66
N GLY A 258 3.20 -1.39 -5.93
CA GLY A 258 2.73 -1.29 -4.56
C GLY A 258 1.23 -1.03 -4.45
N THR A 259 0.74 -1.03 -3.21
CA THR A 259 -0.68 -0.77 -2.93
C THR A 259 -1.10 0.67 -3.20
N SER A 260 -0.14 1.60 -3.29
CA SER A 260 -0.40 2.95 -3.83
C SER A 260 -0.87 2.89 -5.29
N GLY A 261 -0.18 2.10 -6.13
CA GLY A 261 -0.60 1.82 -7.51
C GLY A 261 -1.97 1.14 -7.56
N ALA A 262 -2.15 0.07 -6.78
CA ALA A 262 -3.43 -0.64 -6.70
C ALA A 262 -4.61 0.28 -6.32
N ALA A 263 -4.45 1.11 -5.27
CA ALA A 263 -5.46 2.09 -4.86
C ALA A 263 -5.72 3.16 -5.93
N THR A 264 -4.69 3.53 -6.68
CA THR A 264 -4.81 4.44 -7.83
C THR A 264 -5.66 3.83 -8.94
N LEU A 265 -5.52 2.54 -9.22
CA LEU A 265 -6.37 1.85 -10.20
C LEU A 265 -7.84 1.89 -9.81
N VAL A 266 -8.14 1.56 -8.55
CA VAL A 266 -9.52 1.59 -8.02
C VAL A 266 -10.06 3.02 -8.00
N THR A 267 -9.22 4.03 -7.76
CA THR A 267 -9.58 5.46 -7.87
C THR A 267 -9.98 5.82 -9.30
N GLY A 268 -9.20 5.38 -10.30
CA GLY A 268 -9.54 5.58 -11.71
C GLY A 268 -10.83 4.88 -12.12
N ILE A 269 -11.09 3.70 -11.57
CA ILE A 269 -12.36 2.99 -11.79
C ILE A 269 -13.53 3.75 -11.16
N ALA A 270 -13.38 4.23 -9.93
CA ALA A 270 -14.42 5.00 -9.25
C ALA A 270 -14.75 6.28 -10.01
N ALA A 271 -13.73 7.01 -10.49
CA ALA A 271 -13.93 8.21 -11.29
C ALA A 271 -14.63 7.91 -12.63
N TYR A 272 -14.21 6.85 -13.32
CA TYR A 272 -14.88 6.35 -14.52
C TYR A 272 -16.36 6.04 -14.25
N LEU A 273 -16.66 5.25 -13.22
CA LEU A 273 -18.03 4.84 -12.89
C LEU A 273 -18.91 6.01 -12.44
N PHE A 274 -18.39 6.95 -11.62
CA PHE A 274 -19.15 8.14 -11.25
C PHE A 274 -19.45 9.05 -12.45
N SER A 275 -18.55 9.11 -13.44
CA SER A 275 -18.79 9.89 -14.67
C SER A 275 -19.82 9.22 -15.58
N LYS A 276 -19.79 7.88 -15.69
CA LYS A 276 -20.70 7.10 -16.55
C LYS A 276 -22.09 6.91 -15.94
N TYR A 277 -22.17 6.81 -14.61
CA TYR A 277 -23.41 6.59 -13.87
C TYR A 277 -23.58 7.67 -12.77
N PRO A 278 -24.06 8.88 -13.12
CA PRO A 278 -24.09 10.03 -12.21
C PRO A 278 -24.91 9.85 -10.93
N GLU A 279 -25.90 8.95 -10.96
CA GLU A 279 -26.78 8.60 -9.82
C GLU A 279 -26.08 7.69 -8.79
N LEU A 280 -24.88 7.18 -9.08
CA LEU A 280 -24.12 6.40 -8.11
C LEU A 280 -23.64 7.27 -6.96
N ASP A 281 -24.01 6.85 -5.75
CA ASP A 281 -23.38 7.33 -4.52
C ASP A 281 -22.21 6.42 -4.09
N THR A 282 -21.41 6.92 -3.16
CA THR A 282 -20.23 6.23 -2.61
C THR A 282 -20.55 4.87 -2.00
N LYS A 283 -21.69 4.73 -1.31
CA LYS A 283 -22.05 3.50 -0.62
C LYS A 283 -22.39 2.41 -1.63
N ASN A 284 -23.24 2.74 -2.60
CA ASN A 284 -23.65 1.85 -3.67
C ASN A 284 -22.47 1.45 -4.54
N LEU A 285 -21.57 2.39 -4.87
CA LEU A 285 -20.35 2.07 -5.62
C LEU A 285 -19.46 1.08 -4.84
N ARG A 286 -19.20 1.32 -3.55
CA ARG A 286 -18.41 0.39 -2.71
C ARG A 286 -19.01 -1.02 -2.68
N SER A 287 -20.32 -1.12 -2.45
CA SER A 287 -21.01 -2.41 -2.46
C SER A 287 -20.89 -3.10 -3.81
N LYS A 288 -21.12 -2.39 -4.93
CA LYS A 288 -21.01 -2.96 -6.27
C LYS A 288 -19.61 -3.44 -6.60
N LEU A 289 -18.57 -2.70 -6.19
CA LEU A 289 -17.18 -3.11 -6.41
C LEU A 289 -16.87 -4.42 -5.67
N ILE A 290 -17.34 -4.59 -4.44
CA ILE A 290 -17.10 -5.82 -3.65
C ILE A 290 -17.96 -6.98 -4.15
N GLU A 291 -19.25 -6.77 -4.36
CA GLU A 291 -20.23 -7.83 -4.70
C GLU A 291 -20.00 -8.45 -6.08
N ASN A 292 -19.33 -7.73 -6.98
CA ASN A 292 -19.04 -8.17 -8.35
C ASN A 292 -17.56 -8.51 -8.57
N ALA A 293 -16.74 -8.46 -7.52
CA ALA A 293 -15.35 -8.85 -7.55
C ALA A 293 -15.20 -10.39 -7.49
N ASP A 294 -14.11 -10.91 -8.03
CA ASP A 294 -13.84 -12.34 -8.09
C ASP A 294 -13.00 -12.77 -6.88
N PRO A 295 -13.27 -13.91 -6.22
CA PRO A 295 -12.38 -14.43 -5.19
C PRO A 295 -11.04 -14.90 -5.77
N ILE A 296 -10.01 -14.95 -4.93
CA ILE A 296 -8.78 -15.71 -5.20
C ILE A 296 -8.86 -17.00 -4.37
N GLU A 297 -8.83 -18.14 -5.04
CA GLU A 297 -8.93 -19.46 -4.40
C GLU A 297 -7.73 -19.72 -3.47
N ASP A 298 -7.97 -20.47 -2.39
CA ASP A 298 -6.96 -20.88 -1.39
C ASP A 298 -6.14 -19.74 -0.77
N TYR A 299 -6.67 -18.52 -0.75
CA TYR A 299 -6.02 -17.37 -0.15
C TYR A 299 -6.57 -17.04 1.24
N LYS A 300 -5.67 -16.93 2.23
CA LYS A 300 -6.03 -16.50 3.61
C LYS A 300 -6.60 -15.08 3.67
N ASN A 301 -6.30 -14.24 2.69
CA ASN A 301 -6.90 -12.91 2.57
C ASN A 301 -8.25 -13.05 1.84
N ASN A 302 -9.33 -12.73 2.52
CA ASN A 302 -10.68 -12.86 1.96
C ASN A 302 -11.08 -11.72 1.02
N ALA A 303 -10.23 -10.71 0.83
CA ALA A 303 -10.50 -9.61 -0.09
C ALA A 303 -10.55 -10.13 -1.54
N PRO A 304 -11.63 -9.85 -2.30
CA PRO A 304 -11.74 -10.30 -3.68
C PRO A 304 -10.94 -9.38 -4.62
N ARG A 305 -10.58 -9.88 -5.81
CA ARG A 305 -9.95 -9.08 -6.87
C ARG A 305 -11.00 -8.35 -7.71
N ILE A 306 -10.73 -7.09 -8.00
CA ILE A 306 -11.64 -6.24 -8.77
C ILE A 306 -11.90 -6.78 -10.18
N ASN A 307 -13.16 -6.70 -10.63
CA ASN A 307 -13.58 -7.03 -12.00
C ASN A 307 -14.59 -5.98 -12.49
N VAL A 308 -14.12 -5.03 -13.30
CA VAL A 308 -14.93 -3.89 -13.73
C VAL A 308 -16.01 -4.30 -14.72
N GLY A 309 -15.76 -5.31 -15.56
CA GLY A 309 -16.75 -5.84 -16.49
C GLY A 309 -18.00 -6.35 -15.75
N ASN A 310 -17.81 -7.10 -14.66
CA ASN A 310 -18.92 -7.57 -13.82
C ASN A 310 -19.68 -6.42 -13.16
N VAL A 311 -18.96 -5.39 -12.68
CA VAL A 311 -19.55 -4.20 -12.07
C VAL A 311 -20.42 -3.44 -13.08
N ILE A 312 -19.89 -3.17 -14.28
CA ILE A 312 -20.61 -2.51 -15.37
C ILE A 312 -21.85 -3.32 -15.75
N HIS A 313 -21.71 -4.64 -15.91
CA HIS A 313 -22.83 -5.52 -16.22
C HIS A 313 -23.93 -5.47 -15.15
N SER A 314 -23.57 -5.49 -13.87
CA SER A 314 -24.53 -5.37 -12.76
C SER A 314 -25.26 -4.02 -12.76
N LEU A 315 -24.57 -2.93 -13.08
CA LEU A 315 -25.15 -1.58 -13.15
C LEU A 315 -26.11 -1.45 -14.34
N GLU A 316 -25.76 -1.98 -15.50
CA GLU A 316 -26.57 -1.89 -16.72
C GLU A 316 -27.82 -2.77 -16.65
N MET A 317 -27.72 -3.95 -16.02
CA MET A 317 -28.87 -4.85 -15.85
C MET A 317 -29.75 -4.50 -14.64
N GLN A 318 -29.36 -3.50 -13.83
CA GLN A 318 -30.00 -3.18 -12.53
C GLN A 318 -30.12 -4.39 -11.59
N VAL A 319 -29.26 -5.40 -11.77
CA VAL A 319 -29.31 -6.63 -10.96
C VAL A 319 -28.63 -6.35 -9.63
N ASN A 320 -29.41 -6.42 -8.56
CA ASN A 320 -28.87 -6.53 -7.21
C ASN A 320 -28.42 -7.97 -6.99
N LEU A 321 -27.13 -8.24 -7.23
CA LEU A 321 -26.51 -9.46 -6.75
C LEU A 321 -26.33 -9.38 -5.22
N LYS A 322 -26.21 -10.58 -4.63
CA LYS A 322 -26.30 -10.88 -3.19
C LYS A 322 -25.74 -9.76 -2.30
N LYS A 323 -26.52 -9.38 -1.26
CA LYS A 323 -26.03 -8.51 -0.17
C LYS A 323 -24.70 -9.07 0.36
N ALA A 324 -23.65 -8.28 0.26
CA ALA A 324 -22.44 -8.55 1.03
C ALA A 324 -22.78 -8.45 2.52
N ASN A 325 -22.60 -9.56 3.26
CA ASN A 325 -22.64 -9.54 4.71
C ASN A 325 -21.37 -8.82 5.20
N GLN A 326 -21.41 -7.50 5.34
CA GLN A 326 -20.41 -6.79 6.13
C GLN A 326 -20.58 -7.22 7.58
N CYS A 327 -19.73 -8.13 8.03
CA CYS A 327 -19.66 -8.55 9.42
C CYS A 327 -19.17 -7.36 10.24
N VAL A 328 -20.09 -6.66 10.90
CA VAL A 328 -19.75 -5.65 11.91
C VAL A 328 -19.26 -6.42 13.12
N SER A 329 -17.94 -6.58 13.23
CA SER A 329 -17.28 -7.16 14.39
C SER A 329 -17.60 -6.31 15.63
N SER A 330 -18.15 -6.94 16.65
CA SER A 330 -18.42 -6.30 17.94
C SER A 330 -17.21 -6.44 18.86
N VAL A 331 -16.13 -5.70 18.58
CA VAL A 331 -15.04 -5.55 19.55
C VAL A 331 -15.57 -4.72 20.72
N ARG A 332 -15.62 -5.32 21.92
CA ARG A 332 -16.19 -4.69 23.13
C ARG A 332 -15.05 -4.40 24.08
N ILE A 333 -14.67 -3.14 24.18
CA ILE A 333 -13.53 -2.73 25.00
C ILE A 333 -14.00 -2.58 26.44
N ALA A 334 -13.86 -3.66 27.21
CA ALA A 334 -13.76 -3.55 28.65
C ALA A 334 -12.40 -2.91 28.98
N GLY A 335 -12.35 -2.08 30.01
CA GLY A 335 -11.17 -1.31 30.40
C GLY A 335 -9.86 -2.10 30.50
N ASP A 336 -8.77 -1.36 30.40
CA ASP A 336 -7.53 -1.77 29.71
C ASP A 336 -6.69 -2.90 30.35
N ASP A 337 -6.96 -3.35 31.59
CA ASP A 337 -6.09 -4.33 32.26
C ASP A 337 -6.59 -5.79 32.10
N HIS A 338 -7.90 -6.01 31.94
CA HIS A 338 -8.46 -7.35 31.72
C HIS A 338 -8.36 -7.80 30.26
N SER A 339 -8.10 -6.86 29.34
CA SER A 339 -8.10 -7.13 27.90
C SER A 339 -6.91 -7.97 27.43
N ILE A 340 -5.80 -8.02 28.19
CA ILE A 340 -4.64 -8.85 27.85
C ILE A 340 -4.93 -10.35 27.97
N GLU A 341 -5.95 -10.73 28.76
CA GLU A 341 -6.43 -12.11 28.91
C GLU A 341 -7.66 -12.40 28.03
N SER A 342 -8.07 -11.45 27.17
CA SER A 342 -9.24 -11.62 26.30
C SER A 342 -9.05 -12.75 25.29
N LEU A 343 -10.13 -13.44 24.95
CA LEU A 343 -10.16 -14.38 23.83
C LEU A 343 -10.02 -13.65 22.47
N ASN A 344 -10.35 -12.36 22.42
CA ASN A 344 -10.25 -11.54 21.22
C ASN A 344 -8.81 -11.06 21.01
N ASP A 345 -8.24 -11.42 19.86
CA ASP A 345 -6.88 -11.08 19.45
C ASP A 345 -6.61 -9.57 19.40
N ILE A 346 -7.58 -8.78 18.96
CA ILE A 346 -7.48 -7.31 18.86
C ILE A 346 -7.54 -6.65 20.24
N GLU A 347 -8.35 -7.17 21.16
CA GLU A 347 -8.37 -6.67 22.55
C GLU A 347 -7.04 -6.93 23.24
N ARG A 348 -6.46 -8.13 23.08
CA ARG A 348 -5.10 -8.44 23.57
C ARG A 348 -4.04 -7.55 22.94
N GLY A 349 -4.11 -7.35 21.62
CA GLY A 349 -3.18 -6.50 20.88
C GLY A 349 -3.22 -5.04 21.33
N LEU A 350 -4.40 -4.47 21.55
CA LEU A 350 -4.56 -3.11 22.09
C LEU A 350 -4.00 -3.00 23.51
N ALA A 351 -4.29 -3.95 24.38
CA ALA A 351 -3.79 -3.98 25.74
C ALA A 351 -2.25 -4.07 25.77
N LEU A 352 -1.67 -5.02 25.03
CA LEU A 352 -0.21 -5.17 24.96
C LEU A 352 0.47 -3.93 24.40
N SER A 353 -0.12 -3.31 23.37
CA SER A 353 0.41 -2.07 22.78
C SER A 353 0.49 -0.94 23.81
N LYS A 354 -0.54 -0.78 24.64
CA LYS A 354 -0.56 0.20 25.75
C LYS A 354 0.52 -0.11 26.78
N LEU A 355 0.63 -1.36 27.23
CA LEU A 355 1.62 -1.77 28.24
C LEU A 355 3.06 -1.57 27.73
N VAL A 356 3.33 -1.90 26.46
CA VAL A 356 4.62 -1.66 25.81
C VAL A 356 4.92 -0.17 25.73
N GLN A 357 3.96 0.66 25.31
CA GLN A 357 4.13 2.11 25.24
C GLN A 357 4.42 2.73 26.62
N GLN A 358 3.86 2.17 27.68
CA GLN A 358 4.09 2.58 29.06
C GLN A 358 5.36 1.98 29.68
N GLN A 359 6.08 1.12 28.96
CA GLN A 359 7.30 0.44 29.43
C GLN A 359 7.09 -0.42 30.69
N ILE A 360 5.89 -1.02 30.83
CA ILE A 360 5.53 -1.83 32.00
C ILE A 360 5.85 -3.31 31.79
N VAL A 361 5.89 -3.78 30.54
CA VAL A 361 6.11 -5.20 30.20
C VAL A 361 7.58 -5.57 30.35
N THR A 362 7.86 -6.62 31.10
CA THR A 362 9.20 -7.17 31.23
C THR A 362 9.62 -7.97 30.00
N ARG A 363 10.94 -8.13 29.80
CA ARG A 363 11.48 -8.95 28.70
C ARG A 363 11.01 -10.41 28.73
N GLN A 364 10.83 -10.98 29.92
CA GLN A 364 10.32 -12.34 30.10
C GLN A 364 8.86 -12.45 29.64
N GLU A 365 8.03 -11.46 29.96
CA GLU A 365 6.64 -11.41 29.49
C GLU A 365 6.56 -11.21 27.98
N LEU A 366 7.42 -10.35 27.41
CA LEU A 366 7.50 -10.19 25.96
C LEU A 366 7.80 -11.52 25.25
N TRP A 367 8.69 -12.34 25.79
CA TRP A 367 8.92 -13.69 25.23
C TRP A 367 7.72 -14.62 25.35
N LYS A 368 6.90 -14.48 26.40
CA LYS A 368 5.63 -15.22 26.52
C LYS A 368 4.64 -14.76 25.46
N TYR A 369 4.49 -13.45 25.24
CA TYR A 369 3.60 -12.90 24.22
C TYR A 369 4.09 -13.18 22.78
N ALA A 370 5.40 -13.35 22.58
CA ALA A 370 5.96 -13.80 21.30
C ALA A 370 5.56 -15.24 20.94
N GLU A 371 4.88 -15.96 21.83
CA GLU A 371 4.34 -17.31 21.64
C GLU A 371 2.80 -17.33 21.58
N ASP A 372 2.14 -16.16 21.59
CA ASP A 372 0.67 -16.04 21.46
C ASP A 372 0.18 -16.61 20.12
N GLU A 373 -1.06 -17.12 20.06
CA GLU A 373 -1.67 -17.62 18.82
C GLU A 373 -1.91 -16.51 17.79
N SER A 374 -2.15 -15.28 18.24
CA SER A 374 -2.36 -14.11 17.40
C SER A 374 -1.04 -13.56 16.86
N ASP A 375 -0.96 -13.41 15.54
CA ASP A 375 0.16 -12.74 14.87
C ASP A 375 0.27 -11.26 15.25
N VAL A 376 -0.85 -10.59 15.54
CA VAL A 376 -0.87 -9.21 16.02
C VAL A 376 -0.11 -9.08 17.34
N VAL A 377 -0.43 -9.95 18.30
CA VAL A 377 0.21 -9.97 19.62
C VAL A 377 1.68 -10.36 19.50
N ARG A 378 2.00 -11.41 18.72
CA ARG A 378 3.41 -11.80 18.48
C ARG A 378 4.22 -10.67 17.85
N LYS A 379 3.68 -9.95 16.86
CA LYS A 379 4.35 -8.81 16.23
C LYS A 379 4.68 -7.71 17.24
N ILE A 380 3.72 -7.32 18.08
CA ILE A 380 3.94 -6.30 19.13
C ILE A 380 5.04 -6.76 20.09
N ALA A 381 4.98 -8.02 20.52
CA ALA A 381 5.95 -8.57 21.45
C ALA A 381 7.37 -8.60 20.88
N VAL A 382 7.54 -9.12 19.65
CA VAL A 382 8.86 -9.22 19.01
C VAL A 382 9.42 -7.84 18.65
N TYR A 383 8.56 -6.91 18.23
CA TYR A 383 8.94 -5.51 18.06
C TYR A 383 9.48 -4.90 19.36
N ALA A 384 8.79 -5.12 20.48
CA ALA A 384 9.17 -4.59 21.79
C ALA A 384 10.43 -5.24 22.36
N LEU A 385 10.73 -6.50 22.02
CA LEU A 385 12.02 -7.13 22.37
C LEU A 385 13.22 -6.40 21.73
N ALA A 386 12.97 -5.68 20.62
CA ALA A 386 13.95 -4.95 19.82
C ALA A 386 15.08 -5.84 19.29
N LYS A 387 16.16 -6.03 20.06
CA LYS A 387 17.35 -6.80 19.66
C LYS A 387 17.70 -7.86 20.70
N PRO A 388 18.46 -8.91 20.32
CA PRO A 388 19.04 -9.84 21.29
C PRO A 388 19.94 -9.13 22.31
N GLU A 389 19.80 -9.47 23.59
CA GLU A 389 20.64 -8.99 24.70
C GLU A 389 21.95 -9.78 24.82
N ASP A 390 21.91 -11.07 24.48
CA ASP A 390 23.05 -11.97 24.57
C ASP A 390 23.06 -13.04 23.46
N GLU A 391 24.09 -13.89 23.47
CA GLU A 391 24.26 -14.99 22.52
C GLU A 391 23.19 -16.08 22.64
N TYR A 392 22.62 -16.30 23.83
CA TYR A 392 21.54 -17.26 24.02
C TYR A 392 20.27 -16.78 23.33
N GLU A 393 19.91 -15.52 23.53
CA GLU A 393 18.81 -14.89 22.84
C GLU A 393 19.04 -14.77 21.34
N ARG A 394 20.27 -14.46 20.91
CA ARG A 394 20.60 -14.42 19.48
C ARG A 394 20.32 -15.76 18.81
N ARG A 395 20.64 -16.88 19.47
CA ARG A 395 20.25 -18.22 19.01
C ARG A 395 18.73 -18.42 19.02
N ARG A 396 18.02 -17.91 20.04
CA ARG A 396 16.55 -17.96 20.10
C ARG A 396 15.90 -17.19 18.95
N TYR A 397 16.38 -15.99 18.63
CA TYR A 397 15.93 -15.19 17.48
C TYR A 397 16.11 -15.94 16.16
N TRP A 398 17.29 -16.51 15.90
CA TRP A 398 17.54 -17.31 14.70
C TRP A 398 16.61 -18.52 14.60
N LYS A 399 16.40 -19.24 15.72
CA LYS A 399 15.47 -20.36 15.79
C LYS A 399 14.03 -19.90 15.48
N ARG A 400 13.56 -18.85 16.13
CA ARG A 400 12.21 -18.32 15.94
C ARG A 400 11.99 -17.79 14.52
N LEU A 401 12.97 -17.10 13.94
CA LEU A 401 12.93 -16.70 12.53
C LEU A 401 12.76 -17.92 11.60
N SER A 402 13.38 -19.07 11.91
CA SER A 402 13.23 -20.27 11.07
C SER A 402 11.87 -20.98 11.24
N GLU A 403 11.28 -20.93 12.43
CA GLU A 403 10.04 -21.64 12.79
C GLU A 403 8.77 -20.84 12.50
N GLU A 404 8.84 -19.51 12.58
CA GLU A 404 7.69 -18.63 12.39
C GLU A 404 7.20 -18.64 10.93
N SER A 405 5.90 -18.71 10.74
CA SER A 405 5.27 -18.76 9.41
C SER A 405 4.70 -17.40 8.98
N GLU A 406 4.37 -16.52 9.92
CA GLU A 406 3.82 -15.21 9.63
C GLU A 406 4.92 -14.21 9.25
N GLY A 407 4.82 -13.64 8.05
CA GLY A 407 5.87 -12.81 7.45
C GLY A 407 6.23 -11.57 8.27
N GLY A 408 5.26 -10.89 8.87
CA GLY A 408 5.50 -9.72 9.71
C GLY A 408 6.28 -10.02 10.98
N VAL A 409 5.91 -11.10 11.69
CA VAL A 409 6.66 -11.58 12.86
C VAL A 409 8.09 -11.99 12.47
N ARG A 410 8.26 -12.72 11.36
CA ARG A 410 9.59 -13.05 10.80
C ARG A 410 10.41 -11.80 10.54
N GLY A 411 9.81 -10.79 9.91
CA GLY A 411 10.44 -9.51 9.63
C GLY A 411 10.98 -8.84 10.89
N TRP A 412 10.24 -8.85 12.00
CA TRP A 412 10.72 -8.29 13.27
C TRP A 412 11.86 -9.08 13.91
N TYR A 413 11.85 -10.42 13.83
CA TYR A 413 13.01 -11.20 14.24
C TYR A 413 14.26 -10.87 13.40
N ALA A 414 14.10 -10.73 12.09
CA ALA A 414 15.20 -10.34 11.19
C ALA A 414 15.72 -8.92 11.52
N HIS A 415 14.83 -7.95 11.76
CA HIS A 415 15.21 -6.61 12.19
C HIS A 415 16.01 -6.60 13.51
N GLY A 416 15.61 -7.43 14.48
CA GLY A 416 16.35 -7.54 15.74
C GLY A 416 17.74 -8.15 15.57
N LEU A 417 17.85 -9.20 14.74
CA LEU A 417 19.14 -9.82 14.40
C LEU A 417 20.08 -8.85 13.67
N LEU A 418 19.52 -7.93 12.87
CA LEU A 418 20.24 -6.92 12.11
C LEU A 418 20.90 -5.85 13.00
N GLN A 419 20.48 -5.63 14.24
CA GLN A 419 21.05 -4.54 15.05
C GLN A 419 22.52 -4.77 15.43
N ASN A 420 22.89 -6.02 15.76
CA ASN A 420 24.23 -6.39 16.22
C ASN A 420 24.77 -7.57 15.38
N THR A 421 25.09 -7.32 14.11
CA THR A 421 25.52 -8.37 13.18
C THR A 421 26.99 -8.72 13.34
N ASN A 422 27.35 -9.96 13.03
CA ASN A 422 28.73 -10.41 12.90
C ASN A 422 28.95 -11.00 11.50
N GLU A 423 30.09 -10.71 10.88
CA GLU A 423 30.50 -11.22 9.57
C GLU A 423 30.42 -12.76 9.47
N SER A 424 30.71 -13.46 10.58
CA SER A 424 30.66 -14.93 10.64
C SER A 424 29.25 -15.53 10.41
N GLU A 425 28.19 -14.72 10.49
CA GLU A 425 26.80 -15.17 10.37
C GLU A 425 26.30 -15.22 8.92
N VAL A 426 27.17 -14.96 7.94
CA VAL A 426 26.82 -14.97 6.52
C VAL A 426 26.12 -16.26 6.07
N SER A 427 26.50 -17.39 6.68
CA SER A 427 25.91 -18.70 6.42
C SER A 427 24.45 -18.84 6.87
N LYS A 428 23.98 -17.96 7.77
CA LYS A 428 22.59 -17.85 8.23
C LYS A 428 21.79 -16.81 7.46
N TRP A 429 22.42 -15.68 7.11
CA TRP A 429 21.76 -14.58 6.39
C TRP A 429 21.48 -14.88 4.92
N ILE A 430 22.47 -15.37 4.15
CA ILE A 430 22.31 -15.59 2.71
C ILE A 430 21.14 -16.55 2.38
N PRO A 431 20.89 -17.64 3.12
CA PRO A 431 19.71 -18.48 2.90
C PRO A 431 18.36 -17.73 2.99
N CYS A 432 18.28 -16.64 3.76
CA CYS A 432 17.08 -15.81 3.88
C CYS A 432 16.88 -14.85 2.68
N SER A 433 17.83 -14.78 1.73
CA SER A 433 17.71 -13.91 0.54
C SER A 433 16.53 -14.24 -0.37
N THR A 434 15.98 -15.45 -0.25
CA THR A 434 14.81 -15.92 -1.00
C THR A 434 13.53 -15.97 -0.17
N ASP A 435 13.53 -15.39 1.03
CA ASP A 435 12.33 -15.34 1.87
C ASP A 435 11.19 -14.62 1.12
N SER A 436 9.94 -15.06 1.31
CA SER A 436 8.79 -14.44 0.65
C SER A 436 8.47 -13.05 1.22
N ASN A 437 8.80 -12.81 2.50
CA ASN A 437 8.61 -11.53 3.15
C ASN A 437 9.70 -10.52 2.77
N TRP A 438 9.29 -9.31 2.37
CA TRP A 438 10.21 -8.28 1.91
C TRP A 438 11.17 -7.81 3.02
N ALA A 439 10.70 -7.66 4.26
CA ALA A 439 11.52 -7.15 5.36
C ALA A 439 12.66 -8.10 5.75
N VAL A 440 12.44 -9.41 5.64
CA VAL A 440 13.52 -10.40 5.82
C VAL A 440 14.57 -10.23 4.73
N ARG A 441 14.18 -10.17 3.45
CA ARG A 441 15.13 -9.95 2.34
C ARG A 441 15.83 -8.60 2.42
N TRP A 442 15.12 -7.55 2.84
CA TRP A 442 15.70 -6.25 3.10
C TRP A 442 16.77 -6.33 4.19
N SER A 443 16.49 -7.02 5.30
CA SER A 443 17.47 -7.24 6.37
C SER A 443 18.71 -7.99 5.88
N VAL A 444 18.56 -8.96 4.97
CA VAL A 444 19.69 -9.63 4.30
C VAL A 444 20.51 -8.64 3.47
N SER A 445 19.84 -7.78 2.68
CA SER A 445 20.51 -6.75 1.89
C SER A 445 21.30 -5.78 2.77
N GLU A 446 20.71 -5.32 3.88
CA GLU A 446 21.38 -4.42 4.83
C GLU A 446 22.56 -5.10 5.54
N TYR A 447 22.42 -6.38 5.89
CA TYR A 447 23.54 -7.17 6.42
C TYR A 447 24.70 -7.22 5.42
N LEU A 448 24.44 -7.56 4.15
CA LEU A 448 25.47 -7.65 3.12
C LEU A 448 26.11 -6.29 2.81
N ALA A 449 25.34 -5.20 2.90
CA ALA A 449 25.84 -3.84 2.72
C ALA A 449 26.80 -3.38 3.83
N ARG A 450 26.76 -4.01 5.02
CA ARG A 450 27.73 -3.73 6.10
C ARG A 450 29.09 -4.40 5.88
N TYR A 451 29.15 -5.44 5.05
CA TYR A 451 30.36 -6.23 4.79
C TYR A 451 30.64 -6.30 3.29
N VAL A 452 30.57 -5.15 2.61
CA VAL A 452 30.73 -5.03 1.14
C VAL A 452 32.06 -5.55 0.61
N GLU A 453 33.12 -5.50 1.43
CA GLU A 453 34.44 -6.01 1.08
C GLU A 453 34.50 -7.55 1.10
N SER A 454 33.64 -8.18 1.91
CA SER A 454 33.64 -9.62 2.13
C SER A 454 32.61 -10.35 1.27
N PHE A 455 31.45 -9.73 0.99
CA PHE A 455 30.30 -10.41 0.39
C PHE A 455 29.72 -9.71 -0.85
N PRO A 456 29.23 -10.48 -1.84
CA PRO A 456 28.45 -9.91 -2.93
C PRO A 456 27.15 -9.30 -2.41
N GLN A 457 26.68 -8.25 -3.10
CA GLN A 457 25.44 -7.57 -2.76
C GLN A 457 24.20 -8.31 -3.30
N LEU A 458 23.11 -8.27 -2.53
CA LEU A 458 21.81 -8.78 -2.94
C LEU A 458 21.13 -7.78 -3.88
N GLU A 459 20.72 -8.23 -5.05
CA GLU A 459 19.87 -7.43 -5.93
C GLU A 459 18.42 -7.47 -5.37
N LYS A 460 17.85 -6.29 -5.07
CA LYS A 460 16.51 -6.19 -4.49
C LYS A 460 15.44 -6.27 -5.58
N THR A 461 14.31 -6.91 -5.27
CA THR A 461 13.14 -6.92 -6.15
C THR A 461 11.83 -6.92 -5.37
N HIS A 462 10.85 -6.18 -5.91
CA HIS A 462 9.46 -6.19 -5.49
C HIS A 462 8.61 -7.18 -6.28
N ASP A 463 9.15 -7.77 -7.35
CA ASP A 463 8.48 -8.85 -8.08
C ASP A 463 8.74 -10.19 -7.36
N PRO A 464 7.68 -10.87 -6.84
CA PRO A 464 7.80 -12.18 -6.24
C PRO A 464 8.42 -13.23 -7.17
N ASP A 465 8.16 -13.16 -8.48
CA ASP A 465 8.62 -14.18 -9.43
C ASP A 465 10.13 -14.03 -9.76
N LEU A 466 10.74 -12.88 -9.44
CA LEU A 466 12.18 -12.62 -9.63
C LEU A 466 13.03 -12.87 -8.39
N ILE A 467 12.44 -13.17 -7.22
CA ILE A 467 13.17 -13.31 -5.94
C ILE A 467 14.34 -14.31 -6.07
N GLN A 468 14.09 -15.48 -6.66
CA GLN A 468 15.10 -16.53 -6.81
C GLN A 468 16.24 -16.11 -7.76
N GLU A 469 15.89 -15.48 -8.89
CA GLU A 469 16.87 -14.99 -9.85
C GLU A 469 17.79 -13.94 -9.20
N LYS A 470 17.21 -12.96 -8.50
CA LYS A 470 17.96 -11.86 -7.90
C LYS A 470 18.84 -12.30 -6.73
N ALA A 471 18.45 -13.36 -6.02
CA ALA A 471 19.26 -13.98 -4.97
C ALA A 471 20.38 -14.90 -5.49
N SER A 472 20.37 -15.26 -6.78
CA SER A 472 21.24 -16.30 -7.34
C SER A 472 22.74 -16.05 -7.10
N LYS A 473 23.21 -14.81 -7.26
CA LYS A 473 24.61 -14.42 -7.09
C LYS A 473 25.11 -14.70 -5.67
N VAL A 474 24.37 -14.26 -4.64
CA VAL A 474 24.76 -14.45 -3.24
C VAL A 474 24.67 -15.92 -2.82
N LEU A 475 23.68 -16.66 -3.32
CA LEU A 475 23.54 -18.09 -3.06
C LEU A 475 24.68 -18.93 -3.67
N GLN A 476 25.08 -18.60 -4.90
CA GLN A 476 26.20 -19.27 -5.56
C GLN A 476 27.53 -19.00 -4.86
N TRP A 477 27.74 -17.76 -4.41
CA TRP A 477 28.91 -17.40 -3.61
C TRP A 477 28.98 -18.24 -2.33
N LEU A 478 27.89 -18.35 -1.57
CA LEU A 478 27.87 -19.15 -0.33
C LEU A 478 28.19 -20.63 -0.60
N LYS A 479 27.65 -21.20 -1.68
CA LYS A 479 27.93 -22.59 -2.08
C LYS A 479 29.41 -22.80 -2.39
N LYS A 480 30.05 -21.86 -3.11
CA LYS A 480 31.49 -21.94 -3.43
C LYS A 480 32.36 -21.80 -2.18
N SER A 481 32.05 -20.85 -1.30
CA SER A 481 32.82 -20.63 -0.07
C SER A 481 32.78 -21.83 0.88
N LYS A 482 31.65 -22.56 0.93
CA LYS A 482 31.53 -23.81 1.71
C LYS A 482 32.35 -24.99 1.16
N ASN A 483 32.70 -24.96 -0.12
CA ASN A 483 33.52 -26.01 -0.74
C ASN A 483 35.03 -25.73 -0.63
N LEU A 484 35.40 -24.53 -0.17
CA LEU A 484 36.79 -24.08 0.01
C LEU A 484 37.22 -24.07 1.48
N MET A 485 36.28 -24.28 2.41
CA MET A 485 36.50 -24.55 3.84
C MET A 485 36.34 -26.05 4.08
#